data_AF-A0AAN4UB09-F1
#
_entry.id   AF-A0AAN4UB09-F1
#
_cell.length_a   1.000
_cell.length_b   1.000
_cell.length_c   1.000
_cell.angle_alpha   90.00
_cell.angle_beta   90.00
_cell.angle_gamma   90.00
#
_symmetry.space_group_name_H-M   'P 1'
#
loop_
_entity.id
_entity.type
_entity.pdbx_description
1 polymer ?
#
loop_
_entity_poly.entity_id
_entity_poly.type
_entity_poly.pdbx_seq_one_letter_code
_entity_poly.pdbx_strand_id
1 'polypeptide(L)' 'MNPSRNLITGVICGVRVEEIEEPAIQEIRYLDKLVDELAKGKPMEKILRKAA' A
#
# COMPACT_ATOMS: atom_id res chain seq x y z
N MET A 1 14.77 -3.17 1.19
CA MET A 1 13.35 -2.77 1.30
C MET A 1 12.46 -3.87 0.72
N ASN A 2 11.24 -4.07 1.22
CA ASN A 2 10.42 -5.25 0.86
C ASN A 2 10.02 -5.24 -0.64
N PRO A 3 10.34 -6.29 -1.43
CA PRO A 3 10.01 -6.35 -2.86
C PRO A 3 8.50 -6.32 -3.15
N SER A 4 7.68 -6.90 -2.28
CA SER A 4 6.21 -6.92 -2.42
C SER A 4 5.56 -5.55 -2.26
N ARG A 5 6.30 -4.52 -1.82
CA ARG A 5 5.76 -3.17 -1.66
C ARG A 5 5.18 -2.60 -2.96
N ASN A 6 5.75 -2.98 -4.11
CA ASN A 6 5.30 -2.52 -5.43
C ASN A 6 3.93 -3.09 -5.82
N LEU A 7 3.43 -4.09 -5.07
CA LEU A 7 2.09 -4.65 -5.23
C LEU A 7 1.03 -3.83 -4.47
N ILE A 8 1.44 -2.82 -3.70
CA ILE A 8 0.52 -1.94 -2.97
C ILE A 8 0.00 -0.89 -3.95
N THR A 9 -1.21 -1.09 -4.45
CA THR A 9 -1.86 -0.22 -5.43
C THR A 9 -3.22 0.27 -4.96
N GLY A 10 -3.77 1.23 -5.69
CA GLY A 10 -5.10 1.80 -5.50
C GLY A 10 -5.07 3.17 -4.84
N VAL A 11 -6.22 3.57 -4.29
CA VAL A 11 -6.41 4.93 -3.77
C VAL A 11 -6.31 4.96 -2.24
N ILE A 12 -5.60 5.94 -1.70
CA ILE A 12 -5.53 6.29 -0.27
C ILE A 12 -5.53 7.80 -0.12
N CYS A 13 -6.27 8.34 0.85
CA CYS A 13 -6.38 9.79 1.08
C CYS A 13 -6.72 10.63 -0.19
N GLY A 14 -7.45 10.05 -1.15
CA GLY A 14 -7.84 10.71 -2.41
C GLY A 14 -6.78 10.67 -3.52
N VAL A 15 -5.62 10.08 -3.30
CA VAL A 15 -4.54 9.95 -4.31
C VAL A 15 -4.31 8.49 -4.69
N ARG A 16 -3.92 8.24 -5.93
CA ARG A 16 -3.55 6.91 -6.43
C ARG A 16 -2.06 6.66 -6.16
N VAL A 17 -1.74 5.61 -5.41
CA VAL A 17 -0.37 5.40 -4.90
C VAL A 17 0.63 5.12 -6.02
N GLU A 18 0.22 4.37 -7.04
CA GLU A 18 1.05 4.05 -8.21
C GLU A 18 1.39 5.25 -9.10
N GLU A 19 0.67 6.37 -8.96
CA GLU A 19 0.90 7.61 -9.74
C GLU A 19 1.76 8.64 -8.97
N ILE A 20 2.17 8.36 -7.73
CA ILE A 20 3.00 9.28 -6.95
C ILE A 20 4.43 9.26 -7.49
N GLU A 21 4.87 10.40 -8.05
CA GLU A 21 6.21 10.55 -8.64
C GLU A 21 7.34 10.60 -7.61
N GLU A 22 7.08 11.21 -6.44
CA GLU A 22 8.10 11.35 -5.39
C GLU A 22 8.23 10.03 -4.59
N PRO A 23 9.38 9.32 -4.66
CA PRO A 23 9.51 7.99 -4.08
C PRO A 23 9.28 7.95 -2.58
N ALA A 24 9.77 8.96 -1.84
CA ALA A 24 9.60 9.03 -0.39
C ALA A 24 8.12 9.15 0.02
N ILE A 25 7.35 9.98 -0.71
CA ILE A 25 5.92 10.13 -0.47
C ILE A 25 5.17 8.85 -0.84
N GLN A 26 5.55 8.20 -1.94
CA GLN A 26 4.96 6.93 -2.34
C GLN A 26 5.14 5.87 -1.24
N GLU A 27 6.33 5.78 -0.65
CA GLU A 27 6.62 4.84 0.44
C GLU A 27 5.80 5.13 1.71
N ILE A 28 5.61 6.40 2.05
CA ILE A 28 4.72 6.80 3.15
C ILE A 28 3.27 6.38 2.86
N ARG A 29 2.79 6.59 1.62
CA ARG A 29 1.43 6.20 1.22
C ARG A 29 1.22 4.69 1.14
N TYR A 30 2.27 3.90 0.90
CA TYR A 30 2.20 2.45 1.07
C TYR A 30 1.85 2.08 2.52
N LEU A 31 2.49 2.71 3.51
CA LEU A 31 2.21 2.44 4.92
C LEU A 31 0.78 2.86 5.28
N ASP A 32 0.35 4.06 4.88
CA ASP A 32 -1.01 4.54 5.11
C ASP A 32 -2.06 3.55 4.56
N LYS A 33 -1.81 3.00 3.37
CA LYS A 33 -2.70 2.03 2.75
C LYS A 33 -2.80 0.73 3.55
N LEU A 34 -1.67 0.20 4.04
CA LEU A 34 -1.65 -1.01 4.86
C LEU A 34 -2.43 -0.81 6.16
N VAL A 35 -2.28 0.35 6.80
CA VAL A 35 -3.00 0.71 8.04
C VAL A 35 -4.49 0.89 7.77
N ASP A 36 -4.88 1.56 6.69
CA ASP A 36 -6.28 1.71 6.27
C ASP A 36 -6.96 0.36 6.04
N GLU A 37 -6.27 -0.56 5.38
CA GLU A 37 -6.79 -1.90 5.11
C GLU A 37 -6.93 -2.74 6.39
N LEU A 38 -5.98 -2.62 7.31
CA LEU A 38 -6.05 -3.26 8.62
C LEU A 38 -7.22 -2.70 9.44
N ALA A 39 -7.39 -1.38 9.47
CA ALA A 39 -8.49 -0.71 10.17
C ALA A 39 -9.87 -1.09 9.61
N LYS A 40 -9.94 -1.37 8.29
CA LYS A 40 -11.14 -1.89 7.62
C LYS A 40 -11.38 -3.38 7.86
N GLY A 41 -10.56 -4.05 8.66
CA GLY A 41 -10.70 -5.47 9.00
C GLY A 41 -10.37 -6.42 7.86
N LYS A 42 -9.55 -6.00 6.88
CA LYS A 42 -9.11 -6.93 5.83
C LYS A 42 -8.23 -8.04 6.44
N PRO A 43 -8.36 -9.30 5.98
CA PRO A 43 -7.47 -10.37 6.40
C PRO A 43 -6.00 -10.05 6.09
N MET A 44 -5.10 -10.35 7.03
CA MET A 44 -3.65 -10.11 6.87
C MET A 44 -3.07 -10.77 5.61
N GLU A 45 -3.58 -11.93 5.21
CA GLU A 45 -3.16 -12.59 3.96
C GLU A 45 -3.40 -11.72 2.72
N LYS A 46 -4.49 -10.96 2.69
CA LYS A 46 -4.79 -10.01 1.61
C LYS A 46 -3.92 -8.75 1.71
N ILE A 47 -3.65 -8.28 2.92
CA ILE A 47 -2.83 -7.07 3.17
C ILE A 47 -1.36 -7.31 2.79
N LEU A 48 -0.80 -8.48 3.13
CA LEU A 48 0.61 -8.78 2.94
C LEU A 48 1.00 -9.05 1.48
N ARG A 49 0.02 -9.26 0.58
CA ARG A 49 0.24 -9.35 -0.88
C ARG A 49 1.44 -10.24 -1.21
N LYS A 50 1.38 -11.51 -0.80
CA LYS A 50 2.44 -12.48 -1.14
C LYS A 50 2.55 -12.54 -2.66
N ALA A 51 3.75 -12.31 -3.19
CA ALA A 51 4.04 -12.65 -4.57
C ALA A 51 3.87 -14.18 -4.68
N ALA A 52 3.10 -14.63 -5.67
CA ALA A 52 3.04 -16.04 -6.01
C ALA A 52 4.40 -16.52 -6.53
#